data_AF-A0A6G3WKU7-F1
#
_entry.id   AF-A0A6G3WKU7-F1
#
_cell.length_a   1.000
_cell.length_b   1.000
_cell.length_c   1.000
_cell.angle_alpha   90.00
_cell.angle_beta   90.00
_cell.angle_gamma   90.00
#
_symmetry.space_group_name_H-M   'P 1'
#
loop_
_entity.id
_entity.type
_entity.pdbx_description
1 polymer ?
#
loop_
_entity_poly.entity_id
_entity_poly.type
_entity_poly.pdbx_seq_one_letter_code
_entity_poly.pdbx_strand_id
1 'polypeptide(L)'
;YGSDAVYLEWLAGLLRQCGVTVPLFTSDGPEDHMLTGGSVPGLLATANFGSGAREGFEVLRRHQPRGPLMCMEFWCGWFDHWGAAPVLRDPEQAAGALREILECGASVNIYMAHGGTNFGGWAGANRSGPHQDESFQPTVTSYDYDAPVDEYGRATEKFRLFREVLEGYAEGPLPALPPEPVGLAGPVRVELTEWAGLGDVLEALGDPETESGVPPTFEELGVDRGLVRYRVAVPGPRQAYPLGASGLRDRAVVSVDGVRAGVLTEESGTLPEPVAGPAEVELWVESLGRVNYG
;
A
#
# COMPACT_ATOMS: atom_id res chain seq x y z
N TYR A 1 -4.68 10.54 -13.53
CA TYR A 1 -3.74 10.94 -14.62
C TYR A 1 -3.86 10.08 -15.88
N GLY A 2 -4.65 8.98 -15.86
CA GLY A 2 -5.32 8.43 -17.05
C GLY A 2 -4.41 8.20 -18.26
N SER A 3 -4.84 8.69 -19.42
CA SER A 3 -4.15 8.57 -20.71
C SER A 3 -3.49 9.89 -21.16
N ASP A 4 -2.95 10.69 -20.23
CA ASP A 4 -2.30 11.97 -20.55
C ASP A 4 -0.89 11.74 -21.12
N ALA A 5 -0.81 11.59 -22.45
CA ALA A 5 0.45 11.39 -23.15
C ALA A 5 1.42 12.58 -23.00
N VAL A 6 0.92 13.82 -22.86
CA VAL A 6 1.77 15.01 -22.71
C VAL A 6 2.52 14.94 -21.39
N TYR A 7 1.85 14.51 -20.32
CA TYR A 7 2.48 14.28 -19.03
C TYR A 7 3.57 13.20 -19.08
N LEU A 8 3.28 12.05 -19.72
CA LEU A 8 4.25 10.95 -19.83
C LEU A 8 5.47 11.33 -20.68
N GLU A 9 5.27 12.02 -21.80
CA GLU A 9 6.36 12.54 -22.63
C GLU A 9 7.20 13.57 -21.87
N TRP A 10 6.55 14.45 -21.09
CA TRP A 10 7.23 15.41 -20.24
C TRP A 10 8.07 14.72 -19.16
N LEU A 11 7.56 13.68 -18.49
CA LEU A 11 8.33 12.89 -17.51
C LEU A 11 9.56 12.23 -18.13
N ALA A 12 9.39 11.58 -19.29
CA ALA A 12 10.51 10.96 -20.00
C ALA A 12 11.56 12.01 -20.41
N GLY A 13 11.12 13.20 -20.83
CA GLY A 13 11.97 14.35 -21.11
C GLY A 13 12.71 14.85 -19.86
N LEU A 14 12.01 14.98 -18.73
CA LEU A 14 12.58 15.41 -17.45
C LEU A 14 13.67 14.45 -16.95
N LEU A 15 13.42 13.14 -16.98
CA LEU A 15 14.43 12.14 -16.60
C LEU A 15 15.71 12.30 -17.42
N ARG A 16 15.59 12.52 -18.73
CA ARG A 16 16.74 12.77 -19.61
C ARG A 16 17.44 14.09 -19.29
N GLN A 17 16.69 15.16 -19.02
CA GLN A 17 17.25 16.45 -18.62
C GLN A 17 18.02 16.37 -17.29
N CYS A 18 17.56 15.52 -16.37
CA CYS A 18 18.26 15.19 -15.13
C CYS A 18 19.49 14.28 -15.32
N GLY A 19 19.81 13.87 -16.56
CA GLY A 19 21.01 13.11 -16.89
C GLY A 19 20.83 11.58 -16.88
N VAL A 20 19.60 11.06 -16.88
CA VAL A 20 19.37 9.61 -17.02
C VAL A 20 19.70 9.19 -18.46
N THR A 21 20.75 8.38 -18.61
CA THR A 21 21.24 7.91 -19.92
C THR A 21 20.91 6.44 -20.22
N VAL A 22 20.40 5.69 -19.24
CA VAL A 22 19.98 4.30 -19.43
C VAL A 22 18.65 4.23 -20.21
N PRO A 23 18.34 3.09 -20.86
CA PRO A 23 17.06 2.92 -21.52
C PRO A 23 15.89 3.13 -20.55
N LEU A 24 14.94 3.98 -20.95
CA LEU A 24 13.67 4.17 -20.24
C LEU A 24 12.64 3.17 -20.76
N PHE A 25 11.73 2.75 -19.89
CA PHE A 25 10.63 1.85 -20.21
C PHE A 25 9.37 2.23 -19.43
N THR A 26 8.23 1.69 -19.85
CA THR A 26 6.94 1.76 -19.13
C THR A 26 6.46 0.35 -18.78
N SER A 27 5.56 0.22 -17.81
CA SER A 27 5.00 -1.05 -17.37
C SER A 27 3.52 -0.90 -17.07
N ASP A 28 2.69 -1.71 -17.70
CA ASP A 28 1.24 -1.64 -17.62
C ASP A 28 0.62 -3.05 -17.57
N GLY A 29 -0.63 -3.18 -17.13
CA GLY A 29 -1.35 -4.43 -17.29
C GLY A 29 -1.51 -4.80 -18.78
N PRO A 30 -1.55 -6.10 -19.15
CA PRO A 30 -1.59 -6.54 -20.54
C PRO A 30 -3.01 -6.41 -21.15
N GLU A 31 -3.57 -5.21 -21.05
CA GLU A 31 -4.86 -4.85 -21.62
C GLU A 31 -4.68 -3.70 -22.60
N ASP A 32 -5.43 -3.72 -23.70
CA ASP A 32 -5.27 -2.73 -24.78
C ASP A 32 -5.46 -1.29 -24.26
N HIS A 33 -6.38 -1.08 -23.32
CA HIS A 33 -6.66 0.25 -22.78
C HIS A 33 -5.53 0.77 -21.88
N MET A 34 -4.91 -0.10 -21.07
CA MET A 34 -3.78 0.26 -20.22
C MET A 34 -2.54 0.55 -21.06
N LEU A 35 -2.19 -0.35 -21.99
CA LEU A 35 -1.02 -0.17 -22.85
C LEU A 35 -1.15 1.04 -23.79
N THR A 36 -2.36 1.32 -24.31
CA THR A 36 -2.60 2.53 -25.12
C THR A 36 -2.45 3.80 -24.29
N GLY A 37 -2.85 3.78 -23.01
CA GLY A 37 -2.79 4.94 -22.13
C GLY A 37 -1.43 5.18 -21.47
N GLY A 38 -0.69 4.11 -21.16
CA GLY A 38 0.55 4.14 -20.38
C GLY A 38 1.85 4.03 -21.18
N SER A 39 1.79 3.57 -22.43
CA SER A 39 2.99 3.47 -23.28
C SER A 39 3.41 4.83 -23.83
N VAL A 40 4.73 5.07 -23.90
CA VAL A 40 5.31 6.27 -24.51
C VAL A 40 6.00 5.90 -25.84
N PRO A 41 5.67 6.56 -26.97
CA PRO A 41 6.30 6.28 -28.26
C PRO A 41 7.83 6.34 -28.21
N GLY A 42 8.47 5.26 -28.68
CA GLY A 42 9.93 5.14 -28.74
C GLY A 42 10.59 4.68 -27.43
N LEU A 43 9.83 4.45 -26.36
CA LEU A 43 10.29 3.73 -25.18
C LEU A 43 9.90 2.25 -25.26
N LEU A 44 10.57 1.40 -24.49
CA LEU A 44 10.19 0.00 -24.34
C LEU A 44 8.93 -0.09 -23.46
N ALA A 45 7.89 -0.74 -23.95
CA ALA A 45 6.74 -1.14 -23.14
C ALA A 45 6.96 -2.55 -22.56
N THR A 46 6.57 -2.74 -21.30
CA THR A 46 6.59 -4.02 -20.59
C THR A 46 5.23 -4.30 -19.97
N ALA A 47 4.99 -5.53 -19.52
CA ALA A 47 3.68 -5.94 -19.00
C ALA A 47 3.75 -6.44 -17.56
N ASN A 48 2.65 -6.26 -16.81
CA ASN A 48 2.51 -6.68 -15.41
C ASN A 48 1.36 -7.68 -15.28
N PHE A 49 1.62 -8.88 -14.79
CA PHE A 49 0.60 -9.92 -14.63
C PHE A 49 1.03 -11.06 -13.70
N GLY A 50 0.04 -11.75 -13.11
CA GLY A 50 0.29 -12.91 -12.24
C GLY A 50 0.28 -14.27 -12.95
N SER A 51 -0.31 -14.38 -14.15
CA SER A 51 -0.48 -15.64 -14.90
C SER A 51 -0.89 -15.35 -16.35
N GLY A 52 -0.96 -16.37 -17.20
CA GLY A 52 -1.42 -16.23 -18.59
C GLY A 52 -0.39 -15.52 -19.46
N ALA A 53 0.88 -15.93 -19.35
CA ALA A 53 2.00 -15.20 -19.95
C ALA A 53 1.90 -15.13 -21.48
N ARG A 54 1.48 -16.23 -22.13
CA ARG A 54 1.32 -16.28 -23.60
C ARG A 54 0.33 -15.23 -24.09
N GLU A 55 -0.86 -15.20 -23.48
CA GLU A 55 -1.92 -14.26 -23.81
C GLU A 55 -1.49 -12.82 -23.52
N GLY A 56 -0.90 -12.57 -22.35
CA GLY A 56 -0.42 -11.25 -21.97
C GLY A 56 0.64 -10.70 -22.91
N PHE A 57 1.59 -11.55 -23.34
CA PHE A 57 2.61 -11.15 -24.31
C PHE A 57 2.09 -11.02 -25.74
N GLU A 58 1.04 -11.75 -26.13
CA GLU A 58 0.34 -11.52 -27.40
C GLU A 58 -0.31 -10.12 -27.43
N VAL A 59 -0.91 -9.68 -26.32
CA VAL A 59 -1.41 -8.30 -26.20
C VAL A 59 -0.26 -7.31 -26.29
N LEU A 60 0.81 -7.49 -25.51
CA LEU A 60 1.98 -6.62 -25.55
C LEU A 60 2.56 -6.50 -26.97
N ARG A 61 2.58 -7.58 -27.75
CA ARG A 61 3.09 -7.56 -29.13
C ARG A 61 2.28 -6.71 -30.10
N ARG A 62 1.00 -6.44 -29.84
CA ARG A 62 0.21 -5.50 -30.64
C ARG A 62 0.69 -4.06 -30.47
N HIS A 63 1.14 -3.72 -29.26
CA HIS A 63 1.62 -2.38 -28.90
C HIS A 63 3.15 -2.23 -29.05
N GLN A 64 3.89 -3.33 -28.92
CA GLN A 64 5.33 -3.43 -29.11
C GLN A 64 5.69 -4.60 -30.05
N PRO A 65 5.59 -4.39 -31.39
CA PRO A 65 5.76 -5.47 -32.37
C PRO A 65 7.17 -6.09 -32.40
N ARG A 66 8.18 -5.40 -31.87
CA ARG A 66 9.60 -5.82 -31.89
C ARG A 66 10.27 -5.49 -30.56
N GLY A 67 11.42 -6.10 -30.30
CA GLY A 67 12.19 -5.91 -29.06
C GLY A 67 11.95 -7.02 -28.04
N PRO A 68 12.60 -6.96 -26.87
CA PRO A 68 12.47 -8.00 -25.84
C PRO A 68 11.04 -8.06 -25.29
N LEU A 69 10.63 -9.25 -24.82
CA LEU A 69 9.48 -9.40 -23.94
C LEU A 69 9.96 -9.31 -22.50
N MET A 70 9.21 -8.61 -21.66
CA MET A 70 9.48 -8.55 -20.23
C MET A 70 8.18 -8.47 -19.44
N CYS A 71 8.04 -9.38 -18.48
CA CYS A 71 7.08 -9.23 -17.39
C CYS A 71 7.77 -8.40 -16.30
N MET A 72 7.42 -7.12 -16.18
CA MET A 72 8.06 -6.19 -15.25
C MET A 72 7.55 -6.37 -13.81
N GLU A 73 6.33 -6.85 -13.65
CA GLU A 73 5.82 -7.31 -12.37
C GLU A 73 5.13 -8.66 -12.54
N PHE A 74 5.85 -9.72 -12.20
CA PHE A 74 5.26 -11.03 -12.03
C PHE A 74 4.71 -11.15 -10.60
N TRP A 75 3.40 -10.94 -10.44
CA TRP A 75 2.73 -11.00 -9.13
C TRP A 75 2.63 -12.44 -8.62
N CYS A 76 3.68 -12.93 -7.96
CA CYS A 76 3.81 -14.30 -7.45
C CYS A 76 3.12 -14.57 -6.11
N GLY A 77 2.48 -13.54 -5.56
CA GLY A 77 1.67 -13.51 -4.34
C GLY A 77 0.83 -12.23 -4.38
N TRP A 78 0.37 -11.74 -3.24
CA TRP A 78 -0.39 -10.49 -3.16
C TRP A 78 -0.27 -9.85 -1.77
N PHE A 79 -0.65 -8.57 -1.65
CA PHE A 79 -0.66 -7.86 -0.37
C PHE A 79 -1.99 -8.01 0.36
N ASP A 80 -1.98 -7.73 1.67
CA ASP A 80 -3.12 -7.92 2.56
C ASP A 80 -3.74 -6.60 3.05
N HIS A 81 -5.02 -6.67 3.41
CA HIS A 81 -5.76 -5.59 4.07
C HIS A 81 -6.18 -5.96 5.48
N TRP A 82 -6.22 -4.98 6.39
CA TRP A 82 -6.75 -5.19 7.73
C TRP A 82 -8.21 -5.66 7.69
N GLY A 83 -8.50 -6.74 8.43
CA GLY A 83 -9.85 -7.33 8.49
C GLY A 83 -10.17 -8.34 7.38
N ALA A 84 -9.31 -8.46 6.36
CA ALA A 84 -9.41 -9.51 5.35
C ALA A 84 -8.65 -10.78 5.77
N ALA A 85 -8.93 -11.90 5.09
CA ALA A 85 -8.10 -13.09 5.18
C ALA A 85 -6.77 -12.86 4.42
N PRO A 86 -5.64 -13.44 4.87
CA PRO A 86 -4.38 -13.35 4.14
C PRO A 86 -4.51 -13.92 2.72
N VAL A 87 -3.90 -13.25 1.75
CA VAL A 87 -3.86 -13.71 0.36
C VAL A 87 -2.66 -14.62 0.14
N LEU A 88 -2.93 -15.89 -0.13
CA LEU A 88 -1.91 -16.90 -0.38
C LEU A 88 -2.00 -17.42 -1.81
N ARG A 89 -0.86 -17.72 -2.41
CA ARG A 89 -0.74 -18.34 -3.73
C ARG A 89 0.05 -19.63 -3.63
N ASP A 90 -0.57 -20.70 -4.12
CA ASP A 90 0.05 -22.02 -4.19
C ASP A 90 1.44 -21.96 -4.88
N PRO A 91 2.50 -22.46 -4.21
CA PRO A 91 3.87 -22.40 -4.73
C PRO A 91 4.06 -23.07 -6.10
N GLU A 92 3.40 -24.19 -6.36
CA GLU A 92 3.51 -24.93 -7.64
C GLU A 92 2.83 -24.15 -8.77
N GLN A 93 1.66 -23.56 -8.53
CA GLN A 93 1.00 -22.69 -9.50
C GLN A 93 1.83 -21.43 -9.81
N ALA A 94 2.46 -20.84 -8.81
CA ALA A 94 3.35 -19.70 -9.02
C ALA A 94 4.58 -20.12 -9.86
N ALA A 95 5.19 -21.26 -9.56
CA ALA A 95 6.35 -21.76 -10.31
C ALA A 95 6.00 -22.13 -11.76
N GLY A 96 4.79 -22.68 -11.97
CA GLY A 96 4.23 -22.92 -13.29
C GLY A 96 4.09 -21.65 -14.13
N ALA A 97 3.55 -20.57 -13.54
CA ALA A 97 3.44 -19.27 -14.23
C ALA A 97 4.82 -18.66 -14.55
N LEU A 98 5.78 -18.74 -13.62
CA LEU A 98 7.16 -18.31 -13.88
C LEU A 98 7.77 -19.07 -15.07
N ARG A 99 7.60 -20.39 -15.09
CA ARG A 99 8.08 -21.24 -16.20
C ARG A 99 7.47 -20.81 -17.53
N GLU A 100 6.16 -20.56 -17.58
CA GLU A 100 5.48 -20.10 -18.78
C GLU A 100 6.07 -18.78 -19.31
N ILE A 101 6.38 -17.82 -18.43
CA ILE A 101 7.03 -16.55 -18.81
C ILE A 101 8.36 -16.81 -19.50
N LEU A 102 9.21 -17.67 -18.91
CA LEU A 102 10.53 -17.98 -19.46
C LEU A 102 10.46 -18.80 -20.75
N GLU A 103 9.48 -19.70 -20.89
CA GLU A 103 9.21 -20.44 -22.13
C GLU A 103 8.77 -19.53 -23.29
N CYS A 104 8.20 -18.36 -22.99
CA CYS A 104 7.92 -17.33 -24.00
C CYS A 104 9.20 -16.60 -24.47
N GLY A 105 10.36 -16.91 -23.90
CA GLY A 105 11.62 -16.20 -24.16
C GLY A 105 11.65 -14.80 -23.57
N ALA A 106 10.82 -14.53 -22.56
CA ALA A 106 10.73 -13.23 -21.92
C ALA A 106 11.69 -13.11 -20.72
N SER A 107 12.09 -11.87 -20.43
CA SER A 107 12.66 -11.51 -19.13
C SER A 107 11.55 -11.37 -18.08
N VAL A 108 11.91 -11.48 -16.80
CA VAL A 108 10.96 -11.41 -15.70
C VAL A 108 11.56 -10.69 -14.50
N ASN A 109 10.75 -9.86 -13.84
CA ASN A 109 11.01 -9.33 -12.52
C ASN A 109 9.94 -9.87 -11.55
N ILE A 110 10.37 -10.48 -10.45
CA ILE A 110 9.51 -11.18 -9.51
C ILE A 110 8.98 -10.16 -8.49
N TYR A 111 7.67 -9.90 -8.51
CA TYR A 111 7.02 -8.96 -7.61
C TYR A 111 6.14 -9.71 -6.59
N MET A 112 6.47 -9.72 -5.30
CA MET A 112 7.74 -9.38 -4.68
C MET A 112 8.62 -10.62 -4.56
N ALA A 113 9.92 -10.51 -4.88
CA ALA A 113 10.89 -11.55 -4.55
C ALA A 113 11.11 -11.66 -3.02
N HIS A 114 11.18 -10.50 -2.37
CA HIS A 114 11.13 -10.30 -0.92
C HIS A 114 10.34 -9.02 -0.69
N GLY A 115 9.23 -9.09 0.05
CA GLY A 115 8.38 -7.91 0.27
C GLY A 115 8.77 -7.11 1.51
N GLY A 116 8.95 -7.78 2.66
CA GLY A 116 9.42 -7.14 3.90
C GLY A 116 8.30 -6.53 4.74
N THR A 117 8.50 -5.30 5.24
CA THR A 117 7.61 -4.67 6.24
C THR A 117 7.37 -3.20 5.95
N ASN A 118 6.12 -2.77 6.03
CA ASN A 118 5.70 -1.37 6.02
C ASN A 118 5.84 -0.76 7.44
N PHE A 119 7.07 -0.44 7.87
CA PHE A 119 7.29 0.13 9.21
C PHE A 119 6.60 1.48 9.42
N GLY A 120 6.31 1.83 10.67
CA GLY A 120 5.69 3.12 11.03
C GLY A 120 4.37 3.33 10.28
N GLY A 121 4.22 4.51 9.67
CA GLY A 121 3.04 4.86 8.86
C GLY A 121 3.23 4.66 7.35
N TRP A 122 4.15 3.79 6.90
CA TRP A 122 4.46 3.60 5.45
C TRP A 122 3.50 2.68 4.71
N ALA A 123 2.59 2.00 5.41
CA ALA A 123 1.52 1.27 4.74
C ALA A 123 0.61 2.24 3.98
N GLY A 124 0.21 1.85 2.77
CA GLY A 124 -0.79 2.59 2.01
C GLY A 124 -2.19 2.00 2.19
N ALA A 125 -3.08 2.30 1.26
CA ALA A 125 -4.45 1.79 1.25
C ALA A 125 -5.01 1.68 -0.18
N ASN A 126 -6.15 1.00 -0.28
CA ASN A 126 -6.99 0.95 -1.47
C ASN A 126 -8.42 1.37 -1.14
N ARG A 127 -9.24 1.47 -2.18
CA ARG A 127 -10.71 1.53 -2.05
C ARG A 127 -11.32 0.44 -2.89
N SER A 128 -12.41 -0.16 -2.40
CA SER A 128 -13.13 -1.17 -3.15
C SER A 128 -13.93 -0.56 -4.31
N GLY A 129 -14.54 -1.44 -5.11
CA GLY A 129 -15.43 -1.05 -6.20
C GLY A 129 -14.72 -0.92 -7.55
N PRO A 130 -15.49 -0.92 -8.66
CA PRO A 130 -14.94 -0.83 -10.00
C PRO A 130 -14.25 0.52 -10.29
N HIS A 131 -14.59 1.55 -9.52
CA HIS A 131 -14.05 2.91 -9.65
C HIS A 131 -13.13 3.31 -8.49
N GLN A 132 -12.80 2.38 -7.59
CA GLN A 132 -11.88 2.61 -6.46
C GLN A 132 -12.34 3.78 -5.56
N ASP A 133 -13.64 3.88 -5.30
CA ASP A 133 -14.27 4.99 -4.57
C ASP A 133 -15.24 4.54 -3.46
N GLU A 134 -15.33 3.24 -3.19
CA GLU A 134 -16.19 2.68 -2.15
C GLU A 134 -15.44 2.55 -0.80
N SER A 135 -15.53 1.38 -0.15
CA SER A 135 -14.98 1.13 1.19
C SER A 135 -13.45 1.27 1.21
N PHE A 136 -12.95 1.97 2.22
CA PHE A 136 -11.52 2.16 2.46
C PHE A 136 -10.89 0.89 3.03
N GLN A 137 -9.74 0.49 2.47
CA GLN A 137 -9.05 -0.76 2.76
C GLN A 137 -7.57 -0.50 3.09
N PRO A 138 -7.21 -0.29 4.36
CA PRO A 138 -5.82 -0.04 4.74
C PRO A 138 -4.99 -1.31 4.60
N THR A 139 -3.83 -1.20 3.96
CA THR A 139 -2.85 -2.28 3.83
C THR A 139 -2.25 -2.61 5.21
N VAL A 140 -1.98 -3.89 5.47
CA VAL A 140 -1.38 -4.29 6.74
C VAL A 140 0.10 -3.87 6.86
N THR A 141 0.63 -3.92 8.08
CA THR A 141 2.05 -3.62 8.36
C THR A 141 2.99 -4.61 7.69
N SER A 142 2.66 -5.90 7.72
CA SER A 142 3.44 -6.91 7.01
C SER A 142 3.34 -6.67 5.50
N TYR A 143 4.46 -6.73 4.81
CA TYR A 143 4.50 -6.79 3.36
C TYR A 143 5.13 -8.12 2.93
N ASP A 144 4.89 -9.20 3.68
CA ASP A 144 5.35 -10.55 3.37
C ASP A 144 5.01 -10.96 1.93
N TYR A 145 3.81 -10.58 1.49
CA TYR A 145 3.30 -10.74 0.13
C TYR A 145 3.09 -12.22 -0.30
N ASP A 146 3.25 -13.18 0.62
CA ASP A 146 3.46 -14.59 0.28
C ASP A 146 4.61 -14.73 -0.73
N ALA A 147 5.67 -13.94 -0.55
CA ALA A 147 6.81 -13.88 -1.44
C ALA A 147 7.67 -15.17 -1.39
N PRO A 148 8.52 -15.42 -2.41
CA PRO A 148 9.55 -16.45 -2.33
C PRO A 148 10.46 -16.30 -1.09
N VAL A 149 10.80 -15.07 -0.72
CA VAL A 149 11.51 -14.77 0.52
C VAL A 149 10.57 -14.04 1.47
N ASP A 150 10.28 -14.66 2.60
CA ASP A 150 9.30 -14.15 3.57
C ASP A 150 9.74 -12.84 4.24
N GLU A 151 8.85 -12.22 5.02
CA GLU A 151 9.10 -10.96 5.73
C GLU A 151 10.37 -10.99 6.60
N TYR A 152 10.73 -12.15 7.14
CA TYR A 152 11.93 -12.33 7.98
C TYR A 152 13.20 -12.62 7.18
N GLY A 153 13.12 -12.71 5.85
CA GLY A 153 14.25 -13.00 4.98
C GLY A 153 14.54 -14.49 4.79
N ARG A 154 13.60 -15.39 5.13
CA ARG A 154 13.77 -16.84 5.00
C ARG A 154 13.29 -17.32 3.63
N ALA A 155 14.00 -18.30 3.07
CA ALA A 155 13.61 -18.94 1.83
C ALA A 155 12.37 -19.83 2.06
N THR A 156 11.30 -19.59 1.30
CA THR A 156 10.08 -20.40 1.36
C THR A 156 10.11 -21.58 0.38
N GLU A 157 9.08 -22.43 0.41
CA GLU A 157 8.90 -23.46 -0.60
C GLU A 157 8.76 -22.87 -2.02
N LYS A 158 8.14 -21.69 -2.13
CA LYS A 158 8.03 -20.96 -3.39
C LYS A 158 9.40 -20.53 -3.92
N PHE A 159 10.32 -20.12 -3.03
CA PHE A 159 11.71 -19.87 -3.42
C PHE A 159 12.41 -21.12 -3.95
N ARG A 160 12.25 -22.27 -3.29
CA ARG A 160 12.84 -23.54 -3.76
C ARG A 160 12.37 -23.86 -5.19
N LEU A 161 11.06 -23.81 -5.43
CA LEU A 161 10.48 -24.11 -6.74
C LEU A 161 10.88 -23.09 -7.82
N PHE A 162 10.94 -21.79 -7.48
CA PHE A 162 11.40 -20.77 -8.42
C PHE A 162 12.86 -20.98 -8.79
N ARG A 163 13.69 -21.33 -7.80
CA ARG A 163 15.09 -21.63 -8.01
C ARG A 163 15.29 -22.82 -8.96
N GLU A 164 14.47 -23.87 -8.85
CA GLU A 164 14.49 -25.02 -9.77
C GLU A 164 14.10 -24.64 -11.20
N VAL A 165 13.09 -23.77 -11.36
CA VAL A 165 12.73 -23.23 -12.68
C VAL A 165 13.88 -22.44 -13.29
N LEU A 166 14.50 -21.56 -12.51
CA LEU A 166 15.58 -20.67 -12.96
C LEU A 166 16.90 -21.43 -13.22
N GLU A 167 17.14 -22.56 -12.56
CA GLU A 167 18.33 -23.39 -12.78
C GLU A 167 18.44 -23.84 -14.25
N GLY A 168 17.33 -24.14 -14.90
CA GLY A 168 17.29 -24.52 -16.32
C GLY A 168 17.75 -23.42 -17.28
N TYR A 169 17.83 -22.17 -16.82
CA TYR A 169 18.22 -21.00 -17.61
C TYR A 169 19.56 -20.39 -17.14
N ALA A 170 20.21 -20.98 -16.14
CA ALA A 170 21.48 -20.48 -15.61
C ALA A 170 22.68 -20.91 -16.47
N GLU A 171 23.68 -20.05 -16.62
CA GLU A 171 24.94 -20.35 -17.33
C GLU A 171 25.91 -21.23 -16.51
N GLY A 172 25.51 -21.65 -15.30
CA GLY A 172 26.33 -22.43 -14.37
C GLY A 172 25.56 -22.83 -13.12
N PRO A 173 26.22 -23.53 -12.17
CA PRO A 173 25.57 -23.95 -10.94
C PRO A 173 25.11 -22.74 -10.13
N LEU A 174 23.91 -22.83 -9.55
CA LEU A 174 23.37 -21.78 -8.72
C LEU A 174 24.16 -21.65 -7.39
N PRO A 175 24.36 -20.42 -6.86
CA PRO A 175 25.11 -20.20 -5.64
C PRO A 175 24.42 -20.86 -4.44
N ALA A 176 25.18 -21.38 -3.48
CA ALA A 176 24.63 -21.90 -2.23
C ALA A 176 23.79 -20.84 -1.50
N LEU A 177 22.78 -21.28 -0.74
CA LEU A 177 21.94 -20.37 0.03
C LEU A 177 22.74 -19.75 1.18
N PRO A 178 22.49 -18.47 1.51
CA PRO A 178 23.01 -17.88 2.73
C PRO A 178 22.44 -18.61 3.95
N PRO A 179 23.09 -18.52 5.12
CA PRO A 179 22.51 -18.98 6.39
C PRO A 179 21.16 -18.31 6.64
N GLU A 180 20.23 -19.03 7.26
CA GLU A 180 18.95 -18.45 7.63
C GLU A 180 19.13 -17.28 8.61
N PRO A 181 18.33 -16.21 8.49
CA PRO A 181 18.31 -15.13 9.45
C PRO A 181 18.04 -15.63 10.88
N VAL A 182 18.81 -15.11 11.84
CA VAL A 182 18.66 -15.48 13.26
C VAL A 182 17.47 -14.71 13.85
N GLY A 183 16.41 -15.42 14.21
CA GLY A 183 15.26 -14.89 14.94
C GLY A 183 15.33 -15.12 16.44
N LEU A 184 14.26 -14.75 17.15
CA LEU A 184 14.09 -15.09 18.56
C LEU A 184 14.00 -16.62 18.71
N ALA A 185 14.79 -17.18 19.63
CA ALA A 185 14.81 -18.63 19.89
C ALA A 185 13.55 -19.15 20.59
N GLY A 186 12.65 -18.26 21.00
CA GLY A 186 11.40 -18.59 21.66
C GLY A 186 10.64 -17.35 22.12
N PRO A 187 9.46 -17.52 22.73
CA PRO A 187 8.66 -16.42 23.24
C PRO A 187 9.43 -15.60 24.28
N VAL A 188 9.40 -14.28 24.12
CA VAL A 188 9.94 -13.33 25.10
C VAL A 188 8.77 -12.61 25.77
N ARG A 189 8.82 -12.46 27.09
CA ARG A 189 7.87 -11.65 27.84
C ARG A 189 8.54 -10.37 28.30
N VAL A 190 7.90 -9.24 28.01
CA VAL A 190 8.31 -7.92 28.49
C VAL A 190 7.18 -7.38 29.38
N GLU A 191 7.52 -6.84 30.55
CA GLU A 191 6.56 -6.18 31.43
C GLU A 191 6.69 -4.66 31.28
N LEU A 192 5.61 -4.01 30.83
CA LEU A 192 5.55 -2.55 30.71
C LEU A 192 5.13 -1.96 32.06
N THR A 193 6.04 -1.25 32.71
CA THR A 193 5.85 -0.73 34.08
C THR A 193 5.54 0.76 34.14
N GLU A 194 5.67 1.47 33.02
CA GLU A 194 5.45 2.91 32.89
C GLU A 194 4.65 3.21 31.62
N TRP A 195 3.86 4.28 31.65
CA TRP A 195 3.08 4.77 30.51
C TRP A 195 2.84 6.29 30.64
N ALA A 196 2.55 6.94 29.52
CA ALA A 196 2.16 8.36 29.47
C ALA A 196 0.84 8.50 28.71
N GLY A 197 0.00 9.45 29.12
CA GLY A 197 -1.26 9.73 28.42
C GLY A 197 -1.00 10.44 27.09
N LEU A 198 -1.90 10.29 26.11
CA LEU A 198 -1.78 10.98 24.82
C LEU A 198 -1.71 12.51 24.98
N GLY A 199 -2.40 13.07 25.98
CA GLY A 199 -2.30 14.50 26.32
C GLY A 199 -0.90 14.90 26.75
N ASP A 200 -0.26 14.15 27.65
CA ASP A 200 1.11 14.41 28.11
C ASP A 200 2.12 14.26 26.96
N VAL A 201 1.91 13.27 26.08
CA VAL A 201 2.72 13.06 24.88
C VAL A 201 2.58 14.25 23.92
N LEU A 202 1.37 14.76 23.70
CA LEU A 202 1.13 15.91 22.83
C LEU A 202 1.69 17.20 23.44
N GLU A 203 1.63 17.39 24.76
CA GLU A 203 2.27 18.53 25.41
C GLU A 203 3.80 18.51 25.23
N ALA A 204 4.41 17.32 25.26
CA ALA A 204 5.86 17.16 25.15
C ALA A 204 6.38 17.14 23.69
N LEU A 205 5.63 16.55 22.77
CA LEU A 205 6.08 16.21 21.40
C LEU A 205 5.17 16.77 20.29
N GLY A 206 4.03 17.36 20.64
CA GLY A 206 3.05 17.86 19.68
C GLY A 206 3.47 19.18 19.05
N ASP A 207 2.96 19.41 17.84
CA ASP A 207 3.04 20.70 17.19
C ASP A 207 2.13 21.73 17.89
N PRO A 208 2.37 23.04 17.71
CA PRO A 208 1.54 24.09 18.31
C PRO A 208 0.07 23.96 17.92
N GLU A 209 -0.82 24.19 18.89
CA GLU A 209 -2.26 24.21 18.63
C GLU A 209 -2.66 25.40 17.75
N THR A 210 -3.62 25.17 16.86
CA THR A 210 -4.19 26.20 15.98
C THR A 210 -5.70 26.21 16.06
N GLU A 211 -6.31 27.40 16.01
CA GLU A 211 -7.75 27.57 15.96
C GLU A 211 -8.20 27.92 14.53
N SER A 212 -9.30 27.32 14.08
CA SER A 212 -9.90 27.56 12.77
C SER A 212 -11.42 27.44 12.83
N GLY A 213 -12.11 28.12 11.92
CA GLY A 213 -13.57 28.02 11.78
C GLY A 213 -14.06 26.68 11.23
N VAL A 214 -13.17 25.90 10.60
CA VAL A 214 -13.39 24.53 10.15
C VAL A 214 -12.18 23.66 10.54
N PRO A 215 -12.36 22.36 10.82
CA PRO A 215 -11.23 21.48 11.14
C PRO A 215 -10.23 21.44 9.97
N PRO A 216 -8.96 21.86 10.17
CA PRO A 216 -7.94 21.77 9.11
C PRO A 216 -7.60 20.31 8.80
N THR A 217 -7.17 20.01 7.58
CA THR A 217 -6.67 18.66 7.26
C THR A 217 -5.30 18.40 7.87
N PHE A 218 -4.88 17.14 7.87
CA PHE A 218 -3.53 16.75 8.30
C PHE A 218 -2.45 17.51 7.51
N GLU A 219 -2.63 17.65 6.19
CA GLU A 219 -1.69 18.35 5.30
C GLU A 219 -1.62 19.85 5.59
N GLU A 220 -2.74 20.48 5.90
CA GLU A 220 -2.78 21.90 6.29
C GLU A 220 -2.06 22.15 7.62
N LEU A 221 -2.05 21.15 8.51
CA LEU A 221 -1.29 21.15 9.76
C LEU A 221 0.17 20.73 9.59
N GLY A 222 0.59 20.31 8.38
CA GLY A 222 1.94 19.78 8.14
C GLY A 222 2.19 18.38 8.71
N VAL A 223 1.14 17.67 9.11
CA VAL A 223 1.22 16.30 9.63
C VAL A 223 1.07 15.32 8.48
N ASP A 224 2.18 14.71 8.05
CA ASP A 224 2.10 13.68 6.99
C ASP A 224 1.44 12.40 7.53
N ARG A 225 1.86 11.92 8.71
CA ARG A 225 1.41 10.64 9.30
C ARG A 225 1.32 10.75 10.82
N GLY A 226 0.43 9.95 11.40
CA GLY A 226 0.28 9.83 12.84
C GLY A 226 -1.11 10.24 13.29
N LEU A 227 -1.17 11.06 14.33
CA LEU A 227 -2.40 11.43 15.04
C LEU A 227 -2.57 12.95 15.04
N VAL A 228 -3.80 13.41 14.83
CA VAL A 228 -4.18 14.80 15.06
C VAL A 228 -5.34 14.83 16.04
N ARG A 229 -5.24 15.75 17.00
CA ARG A 229 -6.30 16.01 17.97
C ARG A 229 -7.12 17.22 17.55
N TYR A 230 -8.42 17.03 17.41
CA TYR A 230 -9.38 18.10 17.19
C TYR A 230 -10.24 18.28 18.45
N ARG A 231 -10.45 19.53 18.86
CA ARG A 231 -11.29 19.87 20.02
C ARG A 231 -12.35 20.87 19.60
N VAL A 232 -13.59 20.65 20.05
CA VAL A 232 -14.71 21.56 19.81
C VAL A 232 -15.57 21.71 21.06
N ALA A 233 -15.90 22.95 21.39
CA ALA A 233 -16.86 23.27 22.43
C ALA A 233 -18.27 23.32 21.83
N VAL A 234 -19.15 22.42 22.27
CA VAL A 234 -20.57 22.44 21.92
C VAL A 234 -21.26 23.50 22.79
N PRO A 235 -21.84 24.57 22.19
CA PRO A 235 -22.48 25.61 22.97
C PRO A 235 -23.75 25.09 23.64
N GLY A 236 -24.07 25.68 24.81
CA GLY A 236 -25.29 25.40 25.56
C GLY A 236 -26.03 26.66 25.98
N PRO A 237 -27.26 26.52 26.51
CA PRO A 237 -27.99 25.27 26.73
C PRO A 237 -28.51 24.65 25.43
N ARG A 238 -28.26 23.36 25.22
CA ARG A 238 -28.66 22.62 24.01
C ARG A 238 -29.10 21.20 24.41
N GLN A 239 -30.25 20.75 23.92
CA GLN A 239 -30.66 19.34 24.08
C GLN A 239 -29.68 18.40 23.36
N ALA A 240 -29.76 17.09 23.63
CA ALA A 240 -28.91 16.13 22.96
C ALA A 240 -29.23 16.06 21.46
N TYR A 241 -28.20 16.18 20.62
CA TYR A 241 -28.31 16.01 19.17
C TYR A 241 -27.24 15.03 18.66
N PRO A 242 -27.49 14.35 17.53
CA PRO A 242 -26.46 13.56 16.86
C PRO A 242 -25.21 14.40 16.60
N LEU A 243 -24.04 13.84 16.92
CA LEU A 243 -22.74 14.43 16.65
C LEU A 243 -21.96 13.49 15.74
N GLY A 244 -21.49 14.01 14.61
CA GLY A 244 -20.72 13.26 13.64
C GLY A 244 -19.59 14.08 13.03
N ALA A 245 -18.64 13.39 12.42
CA ALA A 245 -17.48 13.95 11.74
C ALA A 245 -17.62 13.74 10.23
N SER A 246 -18.16 14.75 9.54
CA SER A 246 -18.28 14.72 8.07
C SER A 246 -16.90 14.84 7.42
N GLY A 247 -16.59 13.97 6.46
CA GLY A 247 -15.30 13.97 5.77
C GLY A 247 -14.14 13.38 6.60
N LEU A 248 -14.44 12.62 7.65
CA LEU A 248 -13.43 11.90 8.44
C LEU A 248 -12.59 10.99 7.54
N ARG A 249 -11.26 11.11 7.65
CA ARG A 249 -10.23 10.28 7.01
C ARG A 249 -9.17 9.90 8.06
N ASP A 250 -9.14 8.70 8.64
CA ASP A 250 -10.00 7.54 8.35
C ASP A 250 -10.76 7.07 9.59
N ARG A 251 -10.18 7.29 10.78
CA ARG A 251 -10.72 6.80 12.06
C ARG A 251 -10.51 7.81 13.17
N ALA A 252 -11.51 7.99 14.04
CA ALA A 252 -11.42 8.87 15.20
C ALA A 252 -11.87 8.17 16.49
N VAL A 253 -11.08 8.29 17.55
CA VAL A 253 -11.54 8.00 18.92
C VAL A 253 -12.07 9.29 19.53
N VAL A 254 -13.33 9.27 19.97
CA VAL A 254 -14.03 10.47 20.42
C VAL A 254 -14.31 10.41 21.91
N SER A 255 -14.06 11.50 22.62
CA SER A 255 -14.46 11.72 24.01
C SER A 255 -15.35 12.96 24.14
N VAL A 256 -16.25 12.92 25.14
CA VAL A 256 -17.12 14.04 25.53
C VAL A 256 -16.88 14.29 27.02
N ASP A 257 -16.49 15.51 27.38
CA ASP A 257 -16.10 15.91 28.75
C ASP A 257 -15.08 14.94 29.40
N GLY A 258 -14.11 14.48 28.60
CA GLY A 258 -13.06 13.54 29.02
C GLY A 258 -13.48 12.07 29.10
N VAL A 259 -14.75 11.73 28.83
CA VAL A 259 -15.26 10.35 28.82
C VAL A 259 -15.34 9.81 27.39
N ARG A 260 -14.79 8.62 27.15
CA ARG A 260 -14.84 7.98 25.82
C ARG A 260 -16.29 7.75 25.38
N ALA A 261 -16.68 8.37 24.26
CA ALA A 261 -18.03 8.34 23.72
C ALA A 261 -18.18 7.35 22.55
N GLY A 262 -17.11 7.09 21.78
CA GLY A 262 -17.19 6.16 20.66
C GLY A 262 -15.95 6.14 19.77
N VAL A 263 -16.06 5.37 18.68
CA VAL A 263 -15.10 5.37 17.57
C VAL A 263 -15.88 5.65 16.30
N LEU A 264 -15.42 6.63 15.53
CA LEU A 264 -15.97 6.97 14.22
C LEU A 264 -15.06 6.44 13.12
N THR A 265 -15.65 6.06 12.00
CA THR A 265 -14.97 5.67 10.76
C THR A 265 -15.62 6.37 9.56
N GLU A 266 -15.06 6.23 8.37
CA GLU A 266 -15.71 6.71 7.14
C GLU A 266 -17.14 6.15 6.97
N GLU A 267 -17.34 4.87 7.31
CA GLU A 267 -18.63 4.17 7.17
C GLU A 267 -19.59 4.47 8.34
N SER A 268 -19.04 4.83 9.50
CA SER A 268 -19.80 5.09 10.73
C SER A 268 -19.38 6.43 11.34
N GLY A 269 -19.73 7.52 10.66
CA GLY A 269 -19.27 8.88 10.99
C GLY A 269 -20.06 9.61 12.09
N THR A 270 -21.00 8.96 12.78
CA THR A 270 -21.84 9.58 13.84
C THR A 270 -21.73 8.78 15.14
N LEU A 271 -21.69 9.48 16.29
CA LEU A 271 -21.64 8.84 17.60
C LEU A 271 -22.90 8.00 17.88
N PRO A 272 -22.78 6.88 18.61
CA PRO A 272 -23.94 6.07 19.01
C PRO A 272 -24.93 6.85 19.88
N GLU A 273 -24.42 7.67 20.80
CA GLU A 273 -25.21 8.49 21.71
C GLU A 273 -25.16 9.97 21.32
N PRO A 274 -26.30 10.71 21.38
CA PRO A 274 -26.33 12.13 21.07
C PRO A 274 -25.67 12.98 22.17
N VAL A 275 -25.15 14.14 21.79
CA VAL A 275 -24.41 15.04 22.70
C VAL A 275 -25.22 16.30 23.00
N ALA A 276 -25.44 16.57 24.29
CA ALA A 276 -26.05 17.81 24.78
C ALA A 276 -24.99 18.91 25.00
N GLY A 277 -25.43 20.17 25.12
CA GLY A 277 -24.54 21.30 25.40
C GLY A 277 -24.91 22.02 26.71
N PRO A 278 -23.94 22.61 27.42
CA PRO A 278 -22.54 22.76 27.03
C PRO A 278 -21.76 21.45 27.24
N ALA A 279 -20.83 21.16 26.32
CA ALA A 279 -19.93 20.01 26.41
C ALA A 279 -18.65 20.29 25.62
N GLU A 280 -17.56 19.63 26.00
CA GLU A 280 -16.32 19.60 25.25
C GLU A 280 -16.18 18.26 24.53
N VAL A 281 -15.89 18.30 23.22
CA VAL A 281 -15.70 17.10 22.42
C VAL A 281 -14.29 17.09 21.86
N GLU A 282 -13.58 15.99 22.08
CA GLU A 282 -12.23 15.77 21.57
C GLU A 282 -12.23 14.55 20.64
N LEU A 283 -11.60 14.69 19.49
CA LEU A 283 -11.44 13.65 18.48
C LEU A 283 -9.95 13.42 18.25
N TRP A 284 -9.47 12.23 18.59
CA TRP A 284 -8.14 11.76 18.20
C TRP A 284 -8.25 11.02 16.87
N VAL A 285 -7.88 11.70 15.79
CA VAL A 285 -7.98 11.21 14.42
C VAL A 285 -6.66 10.55 14.03
N GLU A 286 -6.76 9.39 13.38
CA GLU A 286 -5.66 8.61 12.83
C GLU A 286 -5.85 8.47 11.31
N SER A 287 -4.80 8.70 10.55
CA SER A 287 -4.73 8.27 9.15
C SER A 287 -4.20 6.84 9.11
N LEU A 288 -4.99 5.94 8.51
CA LEU A 288 -4.68 4.52 8.39
C LEU A 288 -3.89 4.19 7.12
N GLY A 289 -3.42 5.21 6.40
CA GLY A 289 -2.65 5.10 5.17
C GLY A 289 -3.34 5.81 3.99
N ARG A 290 -2.58 6.56 3.20
CA ARG A 290 -3.12 7.20 2.00
C ARG A 290 -3.35 6.16 0.89
N VAL A 291 -4.43 6.35 0.14
CA VAL A 291 -4.75 5.49 -1.02
C VAL A 291 -3.63 5.61 -2.06
N ASN A 292 -3.12 4.46 -2.53
CA ASN A 292 -1.96 4.38 -3.44
C ASN A 292 -2.29 3.86 -4.85
N TYR A 293 -3.55 3.52 -5.11
CA TYR A 293 -4.05 3.09 -6.42
C TYR A 293 -5.51 3.52 -6.60
N GLY A 294 -5.85 4.00 -7.81
CA GLY A 294 -7.16 4.53 -8.20
C GLY A 294 -7.08 5.73 -9.14
#